data_AF-A0A1Y1M6A3-F1
#
_entry.id   AF-A0A1Y1M6A3-F1
#
_cell.length_a   1.000
_cell.length_b   1.000
_cell.length_c   1.000
_cell.angle_alpha   90.00
_cell.angle_beta   90.00
_cell.angle_gamma   90.00
#
_symmetry.space_group_name_H-M   'P 1'
#
loop_
_entity.id
_entity.type
_entity.pdbx_description
1 polymer ?
#
loop_
_entity_poly.entity_id
_entity_poly.type
_entity_poly.pdbx_seq_one_letter_code
_entity_poly.pdbx_strand_id
1 'polypeptide(L)'
;DAKLPWLDAEHDVGPAIVQLFKDGVSKWKGERIALAYEYLSPKEACRLFARGVGRPVHYVRGPIEVKVQIPTGYREQLEALGKLFKLSETDPKRQPPYFGDMKLEVSCPTEALELWEGPRGLEEYAREMFPLEEEANGLTWML
;
A
#
# COMPACT_ATOMS: atom_id res chain seq x y z
N ASP A 1 -12.03 -2.16 -7.04
CA ASP A 1 -11.54 -3.14 -8.03
C ASP A 1 -10.33 -2.63 -8.79
N ALA A 2 -10.13 -1.31 -8.94
CA ALA A 2 -8.81 -0.78 -9.30
C ALA A 2 -7.79 -1.25 -8.26
N LYS A 3 -6.64 -1.74 -8.73
CA LYS A 3 -5.55 -2.22 -7.89
C LYS A 3 -4.69 -1.05 -7.43
N LEU A 4 -4.10 -1.21 -6.26
CA LEU A 4 -3.19 -0.28 -5.64
C LEU A 4 -1.92 -1.03 -5.24
N PRO A 5 -0.76 -0.37 -5.27
CA PRO A 5 0.50 -0.93 -4.77
C PRO A 5 0.55 -0.85 -3.24
N TRP A 6 0.96 -1.96 -2.60
CA TRP A 6 1.10 -2.08 -1.14
C TRP A 6 2.54 -2.47 -0.76
N LEU A 7 2.98 -1.96 0.38
CA LEU A 7 4.34 -2.08 0.89
C LEU A 7 4.30 -2.17 2.43
N ASP A 8 4.95 -3.16 3.03
CA ASP A 8 5.33 -3.11 4.44
C ASP A 8 6.62 -2.30 4.55
N ALA A 9 6.49 -1.06 5.01
CA ALA A 9 7.61 -0.12 5.05
C ALA A 9 8.67 -0.52 6.08
N GLU A 10 8.26 -1.06 7.23
CA GLU A 10 9.16 -1.41 8.32
C GLU A 10 9.98 -2.66 7.99
N HIS A 11 9.33 -3.65 7.37
CA HIS A 11 9.97 -4.92 7.05
C HIS A 11 10.80 -4.87 5.76
N ASP A 12 10.30 -4.25 4.69
CA ASP A 12 10.82 -4.51 3.33
C ASP A 12 11.76 -3.43 2.79
N VAL A 13 11.61 -2.17 3.22
CA VAL A 13 12.37 -1.05 2.63
C VAL A 13 13.86 -1.17 2.91
N GLY A 14 14.24 -1.48 4.16
CA GLY A 14 15.64 -1.63 4.55
C GLY A 14 16.40 -2.64 3.69
N PRO A 15 15.93 -3.91 3.63
CA PRO A 15 16.51 -4.95 2.78
C PRO A 15 16.60 -4.54 1.30
N ALA A 16 15.52 -3.97 0.73
CA ALA A 16 15.50 -3.56 -0.68
C ALA A 16 16.53 -2.48 -1.01
N ILE A 17 16.65 -1.45 -0.15
CA ILE A 17 17.64 -0.37 -0.31
C ILE A 17 19.07 -0.89 -0.15
N VAL A 18 19.31 -1.81 0.79
CA VAL A 18 20.62 -2.47 0.94
C VAL A 18 20.97 -3.26 -0.32
N GLN A 19 20.02 -3.99 -0.92
CA GLN A 19 20.28 -4.71 -2.16
C GLN A 19 20.58 -3.77 -3.33
N LEU A 20 19.86 -2.65 -3.44
CA LEU A 20 20.13 -1.61 -4.43
C LEU A 20 21.57 -1.09 -4.32
N PHE A 21 22.08 -0.86 -3.11
CA PHE A 21 23.47 -0.46 -2.91
C PHE A 21 24.47 -1.56 -3.28
N LYS A 22 24.19 -2.83 -2.97
CA LYS A 22 25.06 -3.96 -3.32
C LYS A 22 25.19 -4.14 -4.83
N ASP A 23 24.08 -3.99 -5.55
CA ASP A 23 24.03 -4.08 -7.01
C ASP A 23 24.80 -2.92 -7.69
N GLY A 24 24.80 -1.76 -7.03
CA GLY A 24 25.58 -0.60 -7.43
C GLY A 24 25.03 0.15 -8.64
N VAL A 25 25.68 1.27 -8.97
CA VAL A 25 25.25 2.20 -10.00
C VAL A 25 25.30 1.60 -11.42
N SER A 26 26.12 0.58 -11.66
CA SER A 26 26.20 -0.09 -12.95
C SER A 26 24.88 -0.75 -13.36
N LYS A 27 24.07 -1.17 -12.38
CA LYS A 27 22.77 -1.82 -12.63
C LYS A 27 21.61 -0.83 -12.59
N TRP A 28 21.58 0.09 -11.62
CA TRP A 28 20.37 0.88 -11.31
C TRP A 28 20.45 2.37 -11.65
N LYS A 29 21.53 2.86 -12.27
CA LYS A 29 21.68 4.30 -12.56
C LYS A 29 20.59 4.81 -13.49
N GLY A 30 19.78 5.74 -12.97
CA GLY A 30 18.71 6.41 -13.72
C GLY A 30 17.39 5.64 -13.75
N GLU A 31 17.36 4.44 -13.17
CA GLU A 31 16.14 3.63 -13.10
C GLU A 31 15.21 4.14 -12.00
N ARG A 32 13.91 3.89 -12.20
CA ARG A 32 12.86 4.07 -11.19
C ARG A 32 12.32 2.68 -10.87
N ILE A 33 12.26 2.36 -9.58
CA ILE A 33 11.81 1.05 -9.10
C ILE A 33 10.57 1.26 -8.24
N ALA A 34 9.49 0.55 -8.56
CA ALA A 34 8.27 0.55 -7.76
C ALA A 34 8.46 -0.32 -6.53
N LEU A 35 8.74 0.27 -5.36
CA LEU A 35 8.82 -0.47 -4.10
C LEU A 35 7.41 -0.79 -3.57
N ALA A 36 6.85 -1.87 -4.09
CA ALA A 36 5.61 -2.47 -3.63
C ALA A 36 5.63 -3.97 -3.95
N TYR A 37 5.13 -4.78 -3.02
CA TYR A 37 5.23 -6.23 -3.06
C TYR A 37 3.89 -6.91 -3.27
N GLU A 38 2.80 -6.17 -3.11
CA GLU A 38 1.46 -6.64 -3.46
C GLU A 38 0.71 -5.59 -4.30
N TYR A 39 -0.10 -6.08 -5.23
CA TYR A 39 -0.92 -5.25 -6.10
C TYR A 39 -2.39 -5.67 -5.98
N LEU A 40 -3.09 -5.01 -5.07
CA LEU A 40 -4.39 -5.43 -4.55
C LEU A 40 -5.40 -4.30 -4.69
N SER A 41 -6.62 -4.66 -5.10
CA SER A 41 -7.76 -3.76 -4.98
C SER A 41 -8.21 -3.64 -3.52
N PRO A 42 -8.94 -2.57 -3.15
CA PRO A 42 -9.44 -2.42 -1.78
C PRO A 42 -10.28 -3.61 -1.26
N LYS A 43 -11.01 -4.28 -2.15
CA LYS A 43 -11.77 -5.50 -1.78
C LYS A 43 -10.85 -6.69 -1.53
N GLU A 44 -9.80 -6.87 -2.33
CA GLU A 44 -8.79 -7.92 -2.10
C GLU A 44 -8.02 -7.67 -0.81
N ALA A 45 -7.64 -6.41 -0.55
CA ALA A 45 -7.03 -5.99 0.71
C ALA A 45 -7.92 -6.34 1.91
N CYS A 46 -9.21 -6.00 1.89
CA CYS A 46 -10.14 -6.40 2.95
C CYS A 46 -10.26 -7.92 3.12
N ARG A 47 -10.20 -8.71 2.04
CA ARG A 47 -10.24 -10.19 2.14
C ARG A 47 -9.00 -10.75 2.83
N LEU A 48 -7.81 -10.25 2.48
CA LEU A 48 -6.55 -10.64 3.12
C LEU A 48 -6.55 -10.23 4.59
N PHE A 49 -6.95 -8.99 4.86
CA PHE A 49 -7.05 -8.46 6.22
C PHE A 49 -8.04 -9.27 7.06
N ALA A 50 -9.23 -9.59 6.53
CA ALA A 50 -10.24 -10.41 7.21
C ALA A 50 -9.72 -11.79 7.60
N ARG A 51 -8.89 -12.42 6.76
CA ARG A 51 -8.22 -13.68 7.10
C ARG A 51 -7.20 -13.48 8.21
N GLY A 52 -6.38 -12.43 8.11
CA GLY A 52 -5.35 -12.13 9.10
C GLY A 52 -5.92 -11.86 10.50
N VAL A 53 -6.97 -11.05 10.60
CA VAL A 53 -7.60 -10.72 11.91
C VAL A 53 -8.68 -11.72 12.35
N GLY A 54 -9.04 -12.70 11.51
CA GLY A 54 -10.09 -13.68 11.81
C GLY A 54 -11.51 -13.10 11.98
N ARG A 55 -11.79 -11.93 11.39
CA ARG A 55 -13.08 -11.20 11.52
C ARG A 55 -13.57 -10.71 10.15
N PRO A 56 -14.89 -10.54 9.95
CA PRO A 56 -15.40 -9.96 8.70
C PRO A 56 -14.91 -8.52 8.48
N VAL A 57 -14.33 -8.25 7.31
CA VAL A 57 -13.89 -6.91 6.89
C VAL A 57 -14.45 -6.60 5.51
N HIS A 58 -15.03 -5.41 5.35
CA HIS A 58 -15.70 -5.00 4.13
C HIS A 58 -15.24 -3.61 3.67
N TYR A 59 -14.91 -3.50 2.40
CA TYR A 59 -14.62 -2.22 1.77
C TYR A 59 -15.92 -1.49 1.43
N VAL A 60 -16.05 -0.26 1.90
CA VAL A 60 -17.14 0.66 1.52
C VAL A 60 -16.53 1.89 0.86
N ARG A 61 -16.86 2.10 -0.42
CA ARG A 61 -16.38 3.28 -1.15
C ARG A 61 -17.18 4.51 -0.71
N GLY A 62 -16.49 5.56 -0.26
CA GLY A 62 -17.12 6.79 0.21
C GLY A 62 -16.21 8.01 0.04
N PRO A 63 -16.68 9.22 0.42
CA PRO A 63 -15.85 10.41 0.47
C PRO A 63 -14.77 10.29 1.56
N ILE A 64 -13.71 11.08 1.45
CA ILE A 64 -12.69 11.18 2.50
C ILE A 64 -13.27 11.97 3.68
N GLU A 65 -13.44 11.31 4.82
CA GLU A 65 -13.92 11.91 6.06
C GLU A 65 -12.75 12.29 6.99
N VAL A 66 -12.60 13.57 7.32
CA VAL A 66 -11.56 14.05 8.25
C VAL A 66 -12.18 14.24 9.64
N LYS A 67 -11.91 13.30 10.54
CA LYS A 67 -12.48 13.27 11.91
C LYS A 67 -11.57 13.88 12.99
N VAL A 68 -10.32 14.20 12.62
CA VAL A 68 -9.28 14.72 13.51
C VAL A 68 -8.65 15.98 12.92
N GLN A 69 -7.99 16.78 13.75
CA GLN A 69 -7.21 17.90 13.26
C GLN A 69 -5.99 17.39 12.49
N ILE A 70 -5.77 17.97 11.30
CA ILE A 70 -4.65 17.62 10.43
C ILE A 70 -3.96 18.89 9.93
N PRO A 71 -2.64 18.86 9.66
CA PRO A 71 -1.92 19.96 9.04
C PRO A 71 -2.50 20.35 7.67
N THR A 72 -2.36 21.62 7.29
CA THR A 72 -2.87 22.15 6.01
C THR A 72 -2.36 21.36 4.81
N GLY A 73 -1.06 21.04 4.75
CA GLY A 73 -0.50 20.27 3.64
C GLY A 73 -1.13 18.88 3.49
N TYR A 74 -1.49 18.22 4.59
CA TYR A 74 -2.17 16.92 4.53
C TYR A 74 -3.61 17.07 4.05
N ARG A 75 -4.31 18.13 4.45
CA ARG A 75 -5.65 18.45 3.94
C ARG A 75 -5.64 18.67 2.42
N GLU A 76 -4.71 19.49 1.93
CA GLU A 76 -4.54 19.75 0.50
C GLU A 76 -4.24 18.46 -0.29
N GLN A 77 -3.41 17.59 0.27
CA GLN A 77 -3.12 16.27 -0.29
C GLN A 77 -4.39 15.39 -0.38
N LEU A 78 -5.19 15.31 0.68
CA LEU A 78 -6.45 14.54 0.67
C LEU A 78 -7.46 15.09 -0.35
N GLU A 79 -7.56 16.40 -0.49
CA GLU A 79 -8.41 17.04 -1.50
C GLU A 79 -7.94 16.71 -2.93
N ALA A 80 -6.63 16.70 -3.17
CA ALA A 80 -6.05 16.30 -4.45
C ALA A 80 -6.34 14.81 -4.75
N LEU A 81 -6.20 13.93 -3.76
CA LEU A 81 -6.55 12.51 -3.90
C LEU A 81 -8.03 12.31 -4.24
N GLY A 82 -8.95 13.03 -3.60
CA GLY A 82 -10.38 12.95 -3.92
C GLY A 82 -10.72 13.42 -5.35
N LYS A 83 -9.95 14.37 -5.90
CA LYS A 83 -10.08 14.84 -7.29
C LYS A 83 -9.47 13.84 -8.28
N LEU A 84 -8.36 13.21 -7.92
CA LEU A 84 -7.62 12.26 -8.75
C LEU A 84 -8.34 10.91 -8.82
N PHE A 85 -8.70 10.34 -7.67
CA PHE A 85 -9.41 9.07 -7.52
C PHE A 85 -10.90 9.32 -7.30
N LYS A 86 -11.55 9.89 -8.31
CA LYS A 86 -12.94 10.39 -8.22
C LYS A 86 -13.90 9.33 -7.70
N LEU A 87 -14.71 9.69 -6.71
CA LEU A 87 -15.76 8.82 -6.17
C LEU A 87 -16.78 8.39 -7.23
N SER A 88 -17.10 9.28 -8.17
CA SER A 88 -18.05 9.02 -9.26
C SER A 88 -17.51 8.09 -10.34
N GLU A 89 -16.20 7.85 -10.42
CA GLU A 89 -15.61 6.98 -11.43
C GLU A 89 -15.69 5.53 -10.98
N THR A 90 -16.61 4.78 -11.58
CA THR A 90 -16.91 3.38 -11.21
C THR A 90 -16.09 2.38 -12.02
N ASP A 91 -15.55 2.77 -13.18
CA ASP A 91 -14.70 1.89 -13.98
C ASP A 91 -13.28 1.87 -13.40
N PRO A 92 -12.79 0.70 -12.94
CA PRO A 92 -11.45 0.59 -12.39
C PRO A 92 -10.36 0.91 -13.41
N LYS A 93 -10.60 0.73 -14.72
CA LYS A 93 -9.62 1.02 -15.78
C LYS A 93 -9.46 2.51 -16.06
N ARG A 94 -10.40 3.33 -15.59
CA ARG A 94 -10.39 4.79 -15.74
C ARG A 94 -9.80 5.49 -14.53
N GLN A 95 -9.46 4.74 -13.47
CA GLN A 95 -8.66 5.27 -12.38
C GLN A 95 -7.23 5.53 -12.88
N PRO A 96 -6.63 6.67 -12.49
CA PRO A 96 -5.26 6.96 -12.86
C PRO A 96 -4.28 5.98 -12.20
N PRO A 97 -3.10 5.75 -12.80
CA PRO A 97 -2.04 4.98 -12.15
C PRO A 97 -1.62 5.67 -10.83
N TYR A 98 -1.47 4.88 -9.77
CA TYR A 98 -1.00 5.35 -8.47
C TYR A 98 0.43 5.89 -8.54
N PHE A 99 1.31 5.20 -9.27
CA PHE A 99 2.69 5.64 -9.49
C PHE A 99 2.80 6.82 -10.49
N GLY A 100 1.70 7.20 -11.15
CA GLY A 100 1.72 8.22 -12.22
C GLY A 100 2.41 7.77 -13.51
N ASP A 101 2.97 6.56 -13.54
CA ASP A 101 3.70 5.97 -14.67
C ASP A 101 3.22 4.52 -14.88
N MET A 102 2.65 4.25 -16.05
CA MET A 102 2.14 2.93 -16.39
C MET A 102 3.24 1.85 -16.47
N LYS A 103 4.49 2.23 -16.73
CA LYS A 103 5.61 1.27 -16.70
C LYS A 103 5.79 0.72 -15.29
N LEU A 104 5.73 1.59 -14.27
CA LEU A 104 5.86 1.21 -12.86
C LEU A 104 4.65 0.40 -12.36
N GLU A 105 3.45 0.69 -12.85
CA GLU A 105 2.27 -0.13 -12.52
C GLU A 105 2.40 -1.56 -13.03
N VAL A 106 2.91 -1.72 -14.26
CA VAL A 106 3.05 -3.05 -14.90
C VAL A 106 4.20 -3.84 -14.30
N SER A 107 5.28 -3.18 -13.86
CA SER A 107 6.44 -3.85 -13.27
C SER A 107 6.24 -4.26 -11.80
N CYS A 108 5.24 -3.71 -11.12
CA CYS A 108 4.89 -4.06 -9.75
C CYS A 108 4.17 -5.43 -9.68
N PRO A 109 4.60 -6.39 -8.82
CA PRO A 109 5.69 -6.29 -7.83
C PRO A 109 7.04 -6.87 -8.32
N THR A 110 7.13 -7.35 -9.56
CA THR A 110 8.29 -8.10 -10.09
C THR A 110 9.63 -7.41 -9.85
N GLU A 111 9.77 -6.11 -10.17
CA GLU A 111 11.04 -5.38 -9.98
C GLU A 111 11.41 -5.22 -8.49
N ALA A 112 10.42 -5.08 -7.61
CA ALA A 112 10.67 -5.01 -6.16
C ALA A 112 11.17 -6.36 -5.63
N LEU A 113 10.61 -7.46 -6.14
CA LEU A 113 10.99 -8.83 -5.78
C LEU A 113 12.43 -9.18 -6.21
N GLU A 114 12.96 -8.56 -7.27
CA GLU A 114 14.38 -8.70 -7.62
C GLU A 114 15.33 -8.10 -6.57
N LEU A 115 14.87 -7.13 -5.79
CA LEU A 115 15.64 -6.53 -4.69
C LEU A 115 15.46 -7.29 -3.38
N TRP A 116 14.26 -7.83 -3.14
CA TRP A 116 13.91 -8.48 -1.88
C TRP A 116 12.83 -9.54 -2.10
N GLU A 117 13.20 -10.81 -1.96
CA GLU A 117 12.33 -11.97 -2.24
C GLU A 117 11.48 -12.42 -1.04
N GLY A 118 11.73 -11.86 0.15
CA GLY A 118 11.03 -12.22 1.39
C GLY A 118 10.08 -11.14 1.92
N PRO A 119 9.23 -10.49 1.10
CA PRO A 119 8.41 -9.39 1.59
C PRO A 119 7.29 -9.87 2.50
N ARG A 120 6.84 -8.99 3.40
CA ARG A 120 5.65 -9.25 4.20
C ARG A 120 4.39 -8.83 3.44
N GLY A 121 3.47 -9.78 3.24
CA GLY A 121 2.15 -9.51 2.66
C GLY A 121 1.15 -8.94 3.67
N LEU A 122 0.07 -8.34 3.17
CA LEU A 122 -0.96 -7.67 3.97
C LEU A 122 -1.68 -8.63 4.93
N GLU A 123 -1.86 -9.90 4.56
CA GLU A 123 -2.46 -10.91 5.46
C GLU A 123 -1.54 -11.22 6.64
N GLU A 124 -0.23 -11.30 6.42
CA GLU A 124 0.75 -11.50 7.49
C GLU A 124 0.83 -10.27 8.39
N TYR A 125 0.90 -9.06 7.81
CA TYR A 125 0.82 -7.81 8.58
C TYR A 125 -0.45 -7.77 9.46
N ALA A 126 -1.62 -8.07 8.87
CA ALA A 126 -2.89 -8.04 9.58
C ALA A 126 -2.98 -9.07 10.72
N ARG A 127 -2.27 -10.18 10.59
CA ARG A 127 -2.26 -11.27 11.59
C ARG A 127 -1.24 -11.04 12.70
N GLU A 128 -0.07 -10.52 12.36
CA GLU A 128 1.10 -10.54 13.24
C GLU A 128 1.45 -9.16 13.80
N MET A 129 1.24 -8.09 13.04
CA MET A 129 1.63 -6.72 13.44
C MET A 129 0.44 -5.85 13.84
N PHE A 130 -0.62 -5.83 13.04
CA PHE A 130 -1.78 -4.95 13.26
C PHE A 130 -2.39 -5.07 14.67
N PRO A 131 -2.59 -6.27 15.26
CA PRO A 131 -3.11 -6.38 16.62
C PRO A 131 -2.16 -5.76 17.67
N LEU A 132 -0.84 -5.88 17.49
CA LEU A 132 0.16 -5.33 18.40
C LEU A 132 0.20 -3.80 18.32
N GLU A 133 0.14 -3.25 17.11
CA GLU A 133 0.09 -1.80 16.87
C GLU A 133 -1.19 -1.19 17.46
N GLU A 134 -2.34 -1.85 17.29
CA GLU A 134 -3.62 -1.41 17.84
C GLU A 134 -3.64 -1.49 19.38
N GLU A 135 -3.07 -2.54 19.97
CA GLU A 135 -2.90 -2.64 21.43
C GLU A 135 -1.99 -1.53 21.96
N ALA A 136 -0.87 -1.25 21.28
CA ALA A 136 0.03 -0.16 21.63
C ALA A 136 -0.65 1.23 21.52
N ASN A 137 -1.64 1.37 20.63
CA ASN A 137 -2.51 2.54 20.52
C ASN A 137 -3.65 2.56 21.56
N GLY A 138 -3.73 1.57 22.45
CA GLY A 138 -4.69 1.49 23.56
C GLY A 138 -6.03 0.84 23.20
N LEU A 139 -6.14 0.16 22.06
CA LEU A 139 -7.33 -0.59 21.68
C LEU A 139 -7.30 -1.99 22.28
N THR A 140 -8.48 -2.61 22.43
CA THR A 140 -8.63 -3.88 23.16
C THR A 140 -9.45 -4.93 22.38
N TRP A 141 -9.68 -4.71 21.09
CA TRP A 141 -10.56 -5.56 20.26
C TRP A 141 -9.94 -6.92 19.90
N MET A 142 -8.62 -7.04 20.05
CA MET A 142 -7.83 -8.22 19.69
C MET A 142 -7.92 -9.37 20.71
N LEU A 143 -8.44 -9.10 21.91
CA LEU A 143 -8.68 -10.08 22.98
C LEU A 143 -9.91 -10.96 22.72
#